data_AF-A0A242CFJ6-F1
#
_entry.id   AF-A0A242CFJ6-F1
#
_cell.length_a   1.000
_cell.length_b   1.000
_cell.length_c   1.000
_cell.angle_alpha   90.00
_cell.angle_beta   90.00
_cell.angle_gamma   90.00
#
_symmetry.space_group_name_H-M   'P 1'
#
loop_
_entity.id
_entity.type
_entity.pdbx_description
1 polymer ?
#
loop_
_entity_poly.entity_id
_entity_poly.type
_entity_poly.pdbx_seq_one_letter_code
_entity_poly.pdbx_strand_id
1 'polypeptide(L)'
;MTREFLEETGYSIFCYSNPRMYDVFVKEEKKDFMVHHIMAFYDVEIDLAVNKQLLPSSLKDGLNDSDSEIWVELSEINLENSSPLVLKAKQELLGIVTIINN
;
A
#
# COMPACT_ATOMS: atom_id res chain seq x y z
N MET A 1 0.03 2.56 10.27
CA MET A 1 -0.96 1.79 9.50
C MET A 1 -2.38 2.28 9.79
N THR A 2 -3.01 2.06 10.95
CA THR A 2 -4.39 2.57 11.21
C THR A 2 -4.54 4.08 11.04
N ARG A 3 -3.57 4.87 11.53
CA ARG A 3 -3.55 6.33 11.31
C ARG A 3 -3.48 6.66 9.81
N GLU A 4 -2.43 6.17 9.12
CA GLU A 4 -2.23 6.41 7.68
C GLU A 4 -3.46 6.01 6.84
N PHE A 5 -4.03 4.83 7.09
CA PHE A 5 -5.19 4.35 6.33
C PHE A 5 -6.39 5.30 6.47
N LEU A 6 -6.64 5.83 7.68
CA LEU A 6 -7.69 6.81 7.90
C LEU A 6 -7.35 8.16 7.24
N GLU A 7 -6.11 8.61 7.36
CA GLU A 7 -5.67 9.91 6.83
C GLU A 7 -5.63 9.93 5.30
N GLU A 8 -5.28 8.82 4.64
CA GLU A 8 -5.15 8.72 3.19
C GLU A 8 -6.45 8.30 2.47
N THR A 9 -7.32 7.53 3.14
CA THR A 9 -8.56 6.98 2.53
C THR A 9 -9.84 7.44 3.21
N GLY A 10 -9.78 7.99 4.42
CA GLY A 10 -10.96 8.38 5.20
C GLY A 10 -11.73 7.21 5.82
N TYR A 11 -11.33 5.96 5.56
CA TYR A 11 -11.96 4.79 6.16
C TYR A 11 -11.37 4.43 7.51
N SER A 12 -12.24 3.96 8.42
CA SER A 12 -11.81 3.34 9.67
C SER A 12 -11.58 1.84 9.48
N ILE A 13 -10.60 1.29 10.17
CA ILE A 13 -10.31 -0.15 10.16
C ILE A 13 -11.07 -0.81 11.31
N PHE A 14 -11.85 -1.85 11.00
CA PHE A 14 -12.45 -2.73 12.01
C PHE A 14 -11.40 -3.69 12.58
N CYS A 15 -10.70 -4.39 11.68
CA CYS A 15 -9.58 -5.25 12.05
C CYS A 15 -8.52 -5.33 10.93
N TYR A 16 -7.30 -5.73 11.29
CA TYR A 16 -6.25 -6.04 10.33
C TYR A 16 -5.54 -7.33 10.75
N SER A 17 -5.06 -8.08 9.76
CA SER A 17 -4.47 -9.39 9.99
C SER A 17 -3.42 -9.73 8.94
N ASN A 18 -2.81 -10.92 9.09
CA ASN A 18 -1.88 -11.51 8.13
C ASN A 18 -0.69 -10.59 7.77
N PRO A 19 0.15 -10.18 8.75
CA PRO A 19 1.28 -9.31 8.49
C PRO A 19 2.31 -10.03 7.61
N ARG A 20 2.72 -9.38 6.52
CA ARG A 20 3.74 -9.89 5.59
C ARG A 20 4.80 -8.83 5.38
N MET A 21 6.05 -9.15 5.70
CA MET A 21 7.16 -8.19 5.63
C MET A 21 8.06 -8.50 4.45
N TYR A 22 8.42 -7.45 3.72
CA TYR A 22 9.36 -7.51 2.61
C TYR A 22 10.34 -6.35 2.71
N ASP A 23 11.48 -6.51 2.06
CA ASP A 23 12.45 -5.45 1.94
C ASP A 23 13.07 -5.41 0.54
N VAL A 24 13.53 -4.23 0.14
CA VAL A 24 14.17 -4.01 -1.16
C VAL A 24 15.20 -2.89 -1.04
N PHE A 25 16.32 -3.06 -1.74
CA PHE A 25 17.28 -1.99 -1.94
C PHE A 25 17.01 -1.31 -3.27
N VAL A 26 16.73 -0.01 -3.23
CA VAL A 26 16.47 0.82 -4.42
C VAL A 26 17.60 1.83 -4.56
N LYS A 27 18.20 1.89 -5.75
CA LYS A 27 19.10 2.97 -6.14
C LYS A 27 18.35 3.89 -7.11
N GLU A 28 17.87 5.02 -6.60
CA GLU A 28 17.26 6.04 -7.45
C GLU A 28 18.31 6.65 -8.37
N GLU A 29 17.99 6.87 -9.65
CA GLU A 29 18.95 7.30 -10.68
C GLU A 29 19.75 8.55 -10.32
N LYS A 30 19.19 9.42 -9.47
CA LYS A 30 19.77 10.71 -9.06
C LYS A 30 20.44 10.69 -7.68
N LYS A 31 20.47 9.54 -7.00
CA LYS A 31 21.08 9.38 -5.67
C LYS A 31 22.35 8.53 -5.77
N ASP A 32 23.39 8.95 -5.04
CA ASP A 32 24.65 8.22 -4.95
C ASP A 32 24.63 7.12 -3.87
N PHE A 33 23.54 7.02 -3.11
CA PHE A 33 23.31 5.99 -2.10
C PHE A 33 22.14 5.06 -2.48
N MET A 34 22.16 3.85 -1.92
CA MET A 34 21.02 2.95 -1.95
C MET A 34 20.10 3.22 -0.76
N VAL A 35 18.79 3.17 -0.99
CA VAL A 35 17.78 3.23 0.05
C VAL A 35 17.27 1.82 0.31
N HIS A 36 17.29 1.40 1.58
CA HIS A 36 16.65 0.16 2.01
C HIS A 36 15.22 0.47 2.42
N HIS A 37 14.26 -0.02 1.64
CA HIS A 37 12.85 0.08 1.96
C HIS A 37 12.39 -1.21 2.62
N ILE A 38 11.81 -1.09 3.82
CA ILE A 38 11.13 -2.18 4.51
C ILE A 38 9.63 -1.88 4.45
N MET A 39 8.85 -2.85 4.01
CA MET A 39 7.40 -2.71 3.82
C MET A 39 6.68 -3.83 4.57
N ALA A 40 5.49 -3.51 5.08
CA ALA A 40 4.61 -4.46 5.74
C ALA A 40 3.22 -4.39 5.10
N PHE A 41 2.77 -5.51 4.51
CA PHE A 41 1.40 -5.67 4.03
C PHE A 41 0.52 -6.28 5.11
N TYR A 42 -0.75 -5.89 5.08
CA TYR A 42 -1.78 -6.38 5.97
C TYR A 42 -3.06 -6.58 5.16
N ASP A 43 -3.86 -7.56 5.56
CA ASP A 43 -5.23 -7.69 5.11
C ASP A 43 -6.10 -6.85 6.06
N VAL A 44 -6.96 -5.99 5.50
CA VAL A 44 -7.74 -5.00 6.25
C VAL A 44 -9.23 -5.22 6.04
N GLU A 45 -9.98 -5.23 7.13
CA GLU A 45 -11.44 -5.15 7.12
C GLU A 45 -11.85 -3.71 7.47
N ILE A 46 -12.60 -3.08 6.56
CA ILE A 46 -13.09 -1.70 6.75
C ILE A 46 -14.31 -1.72 7.67
N ASP A 47 -14.33 -0.83 8.65
CA ASP A 47 -15.51 -0.60 9.50
C ASP A 47 -16.55 0.22 8.74
N LEU A 48 -17.50 -0.47 8.10
CA LEU A 48 -18.60 0.16 7.37
C LEU A 48 -19.70 0.71 8.30
N ALA A 49 -19.64 0.47 9.62
CA ALA A 49 -20.56 1.10 10.57
C ALA A 49 -20.16 2.55 10.88
N VAL A 50 -18.90 2.92 10.59
CA VAL A 50 -18.39 4.29 10.71
C VAL A 50 -18.43 4.97 9.34
N ASN A 51 -19.03 6.16 9.29
CA ASN A 51 -19.04 6.94 8.06
C ASN A 51 -17.62 7.30 7.62
N LYS A 52 -17.34 7.17 6.33
CA LYS A 52 -16.10 7.62 5.71
C LYS A 52 -15.87 9.11 6.01
N GLN A 53 -14.69 9.44 6.47
CA GLN A 53 -14.28 10.81 6.76
C GLN A 53 -13.80 11.51 5.48
N LEU A 54 -13.94 12.84 5.45
CA LEU A 54 -13.30 13.65 4.43
C LEU A 54 -11.79 13.67 4.67
N LEU A 55 -11.02 13.54 3.59
CA LEU A 55 -9.56 13.61 3.69
C LEU A 55 -9.14 15.03 4.12
N PRO A 56 -8.42 15.17 5.24
CA PRO A 56 -7.92 16.47 5.65
C PRO A 56 -6.83 16.92 4.67
N SER A 57 -6.78 18.21 4.33
CA SER A 57 -5.71 18.76 3.49
C SER A 57 -4.36 18.90 4.23
N SER A 58 -4.38 18.84 5.56
CA SER A 58 -3.20 18.96 6.41
C SER A 58 -3.26 17.94 7.54
N LEU A 59 -2.14 17.25 7.72
CA LEU A 59 -1.89 16.25 8.75
C LEU A 59 -0.91 16.81 9.78
N LYS A 60 -0.73 16.09 10.88
CA LYS A 60 0.21 16.50 11.93
C LYS A 60 1.65 16.62 11.41
N ASP A 61 2.01 15.76 10.47
CA ASP A 61 3.38 15.62 9.97
C ASP A 61 3.59 16.21 8.56
N GLY A 62 2.59 16.91 8.00
CA GLY A 62 2.70 17.50 6.66
C GLY A 62 1.36 17.79 5.98
N LEU A 63 1.40 18.03 4.68
CA LEU A 63 0.18 18.01 3.86
C LEU A 63 -0.24 16.57 3.61
N ASN A 64 -1.54 16.35 3.44
CA ASN A 64 -2.00 15.08 2.91
C ASN A 64 -1.65 15.02 1.42
N ASP A 65 -0.86 14.03 1.04
CA ASP A 65 -0.37 13.82 -0.32
C ASP A 65 -1.09 12.66 -1.04
N SER A 66 -2.16 12.12 -0.45
CA SER A 66 -3.03 11.13 -1.07
C SER A 66 -4.01 11.77 -2.07
N ASP A 67 -4.16 11.11 -3.23
CA ASP A 67 -5.20 11.40 -4.24
C ASP A 67 -6.53 10.64 -3.97
N SER A 68 -6.77 10.23 -2.71
CA SER A 68 -7.88 9.35 -2.30
C SER A 68 -7.76 7.91 -2.78
N GLU A 69 -8.80 7.10 -2.54
CA GLU A 69 -8.84 5.68 -2.89
C GLU A 69 -9.80 5.37 -4.04
N ILE A 70 -9.46 4.33 -4.80
CA ILE A 70 -10.33 3.73 -5.82
C ILE A 70 -10.37 2.22 -5.63
N TRP A 71 -11.53 1.62 -5.91
CA TRP A 71 -11.68 0.17 -5.97
C TRP A 71 -11.50 -0.29 -7.42
N VAL A 72 -10.51 -1.14 -7.65
CA VAL A 72 -10.18 -1.68 -8.98
C VAL A 72 -10.22 -3.20 -8.95
N GLU A 73 -10.61 -3.79 -10.07
CA GLU A 73 -10.60 -5.24 -10.22
C GLU A 73 -9.16 -5.76 -10.24
N LEU A 74 -8.89 -6.88 -9.57
CA LEU A 74 -7.54 -7.44 -9.48
C LEU A 74 -6.95 -7.76 -10.87
N SER A 75 -7.79 -8.05 -11.86
CA SER A 75 -7.39 -8.29 -13.26
C SER A 75 -6.85 -7.05 -13.96
N GLU A 76 -7.25 -5.84 -13.55
CA GLU A 76 -6.86 -4.56 -14.18
C GLU A 76 -5.50 -4.05 -13.72
N ILE A 77 -5.03 -4.50 -12.55
CA ILE A 77 -3.69 -4.20 -12.00
C ILE A 77 -2.60 -4.84 -12.88
N ASN A 78 -1.69 -4.05 -13.44
CA ASN A 78 -0.62 -4.55 -14.31
C ASN A 78 0.65 -3.66 -14.23
N LEU A 79 1.72 -4.10 -14.91
CA LEU A 79 3.03 -3.43 -14.86
C LEU A 79 3.01 -1.98 -15.38
N GLU A 80 2.07 -1.63 -16.25
CA GLU A 80 2.00 -0.30 -16.86
C GLU A 80 1.28 0.72 -15.98
N ASN A 81 0.46 0.27 -15.00
CA ASN A 81 -0.38 1.15 -14.19
C ASN A 81 -0.17 1.04 -12.68
N SER A 82 0.67 0.11 -12.21
CA SER A 82 0.78 -0.21 -10.79
C SER A 82 2.23 -0.22 -10.32
N SER A 83 2.44 0.22 -9.09
CA SER A 83 3.76 0.17 -8.46
C SER A 83 4.19 -1.29 -8.22
N PRO A 84 5.51 -1.54 -8.09
CA PRO A 84 6.04 -2.87 -7.75
C PRO A 84 5.41 -3.48 -6.50
N LEU A 85 5.02 -2.65 -5.52
CA LEU A 85 4.40 -3.10 -4.26
C LEU A 85 2.99 -3.65 -4.48
N VAL A 86 2.18 -2.97 -5.30
CA VAL A 86 0.82 -3.42 -5.64
C VAL A 86 0.89 -4.72 -6.43
N LEU A 87 1.85 -4.84 -7.34
CA LEU A 87 2.07 -6.08 -8.12
C LEU A 87 2.53 -7.24 -7.24
N LYS A 88 3.36 -6.98 -6.23
CA LYS A 88 3.78 -7.98 -5.24
C LYS A 88 2.58 -8.51 -4.44
N ALA A 89 1.73 -7.60 -3.94
CA ALA A 89 0.50 -7.99 -3.25
C ALA A 89 -0.44 -8.80 -4.16
N LYS A 90 -0.59 -8.41 -5.43
CA LYS A 90 -1.36 -9.19 -6.42
C LYS A 90 -0.82 -10.60 -6.62
N GLN A 91 0.50 -10.76 -6.75
CA GLN A 91 1.12 -12.09 -6.91
C GLN A 91 0.84 -13.00 -5.71
N GLU A 92 0.92 -12.45 -4.49
CA GLU A 92 0.63 -13.18 -3.25
C GLU A 92 -0.84 -13.64 -3.19
N LEU A 93 -1.78 -12.75 -3.50
CA LEU A 93 -3.21 -13.07 -3.50
C LEU A 93 -3.57 -14.17 -4.51
N LEU A 94 -2.85 -14.21 -5.65
CA LEU A 94 -3.01 -15.25 -6.67
C LEU A 94 -2.25 -16.54 -6.35
N GLY A 95 -1.48 -16.59 -5.24
CA GLY A 95 -0.65 -17.74 -4.88
C GLY A 95 0.50 -18.00 -5.86
N ILE A 96 0.93 -16.98 -6.61
CA ILE A 96 1.99 -17.10 -7.62
C ILE A 96 3.36 -17.00 -6.91
N VAL A 97 4.13 -18.08 -6.96
CA VAL A 97 5.51 -18.09 -6.47
C VAL A 97 6.45 -17.73 -7.62
N THR A 98 7.08 -16.56 -7.55
CA THR A 98 8.19 -16.23 -8.46
C THR A 98 9.44 -16.98 -8.00
N ILE A 99 9.80 -18.06 -8.71
CA ILE A 99 11.14 -18.64 -8.61
C ILE A 99 12.06 -17.74 -9.44
N ILE A 100 12.87 -16.94 -8.77
CA ILE A 100 13.94 -16.18 -9.43
C ILE A 100 15.05 -17.19 -9.70
N ASN A 101 15.20 -17.63 -10.95
CA ASN A 101 16.40 -18.35 -11.36
C ASN A 101 17.54 -17.32 -11.47
N ASN A 102 18.54 -17.46 -10.59
CA ASN A 102 19.80 -16.71 -10.64
C ASN A 102 20.61 -17.05 -11.90
#